data_AF-A0A7X8U5H8-F1
#
_entry.id   AF-A0A7X8U5H8-F1
#
_cell.length_a   1.000
_cell.length_b   1.000
_cell.length_c   1.000
_cell.angle_alpha   90.00
_cell.angle_beta   90.00
_cell.angle_gamma   90.00
#
_symmetry.space_group_name_H-M   'P 1'
#
loop_
_entity.id
_entity.type
_entity.pdbx_description
1 polymer ?
#
loop_
_entity_poly.entity_id
_entity_poly.type
_entity_poly.pdbx_seq_one_letter_code
_entity_poly.pdbx_strand_id
1 'polypeptide(L)'
;MTTMRKTSDKLVLFDECFIWNRDVEHCFTPTELSILWKLKRYEGRPVANEILVTPSSKEPAYYGCGNPKFHISSLRKKLGHSPDHPIILNRRGIGYYLVPGAIRFYKCPIN
;
A
#
# COMPACT_ATOMS: atom_id res chain seq x y z
N MET A 1 -6.13 10.46 -23.95
CA MET A 1 -6.49 9.03 -23.86
C MET A 1 -5.21 8.21 -23.83
N THR A 2 -4.73 7.83 -22.64
CA THR A 2 -3.47 7.08 -22.50
C THR A 2 -3.79 5.59 -22.43
N THR A 3 -3.56 4.91 -23.55
CA THR A 3 -3.80 3.47 -23.70
C THR A 3 -2.79 2.70 -22.85
N MET A 4 -3.20 2.26 -21.65
CA MET A 4 -2.36 1.46 -20.77
C MET A 4 -2.21 0.04 -21.32
N ARG A 5 -1.02 -0.25 -21.87
CA ARG A 5 -0.59 -1.60 -22.26
C ARG A 5 -0.66 -2.55 -21.05
N LYS A 6 -1.21 -3.74 -21.33
CA LYS A 6 -1.42 -4.85 -20.40
C LYS A 6 -0.07 -5.52 -20.10
N THR A 7 0.69 -4.96 -19.17
CA THR A 7 1.84 -5.63 -18.56
C THR A 7 1.40 -6.11 -17.19
N SER A 8 1.84 -7.29 -16.76
CA SER A 8 1.49 -7.97 -15.51
C SER A 8 1.88 -7.22 -14.21
N ASP A 9 2.12 -5.92 -14.29
CA ASP A 9 2.48 -5.03 -13.21
C ASP A 9 1.22 -4.51 -12.53
N LYS A 10 1.05 -4.81 -11.24
CA LYS A 10 -0.06 -4.31 -10.44
C LYS A 10 0.02 -2.79 -10.36
N LEU A 11 -0.93 -2.15 -11.03
CA LEU A 11 -1.07 -0.71 -11.08
C LEU A 11 -1.73 -0.26 -9.78
N VAL A 12 -1.16 0.75 -9.13
CA VAL A 12 -1.78 1.46 -8.03
C VAL A 12 -1.95 2.91 -8.49
N LEU A 13 -3.20 3.29 -8.83
CA LEU A 13 -3.52 4.68 -9.14
C LEU A 13 -3.52 5.52 -7.86
N PHE A 14 -3.02 6.74 -7.97
CA PHE A 14 -2.91 7.71 -6.91
C PHE A 14 -3.72 8.95 -7.31
N ASP A 15 -4.98 8.98 -6.91
CA ASP A 15 -5.73 10.23 -6.77
C ASP A 15 -6.48 10.20 -5.46
N GLU A 16 -6.52 11.35 -4.79
CA GLU A 16 -7.16 11.67 -3.50
C GLU A 16 -7.86 10.53 -2.73
N CYS A 17 -7.13 9.43 -2.48
CA CYS A 17 -7.47 8.30 -1.60
C CYS A 17 -8.13 7.07 -2.25
N PHE A 18 -7.81 6.75 -3.51
CA PHE A 18 -8.20 5.45 -4.10
C PHE A 18 -7.04 4.77 -4.82
N ILE A 19 -6.63 3.61 -4.31
CA ILE A 19 -5.74 2.68 -5.00
C ILE A 19 -6.60 1.62 -5.69
N TRP A 20 -6.58 1.61 -7.01
CA TRP A 20 -7.26 0.58 -7.81
C TRP A 20 -6.28 -0.56 -8.09
N ASN A 21 -6.55 -1.77 -7.59
CA ASN A 21 -5.93 -2.97 -8.14
C ASN A 21 -6.82 -3.47 -9.29
N ARG A 22 -6.27 -3.53 -10.51
CA ARG A 22 -7.04 -3.92 -11.72
C ARG A 22 -7.63 -5.33 -11.63
N ASP A 23 -7.04 -6.20 -10.81
CA ASP A 23 -7.52 -7.58 -10.59
C ASP A 23 -8.48 -7.71 -9.41
N VAL A 24 -8.67 -6.65 -8.61
CA VAL A 24 -9.44 -6.70 -7.38
C VAL A 24 -10.22 -5.40 -7.19
N GLU A 25 -11.55 -5.44 -7.37
CA GLU A 25 -12.50 -4.33 -7.13
C GLU A 25 -12.58 -3.88 -5.64
N HIS A 26 -11.52 -4.06 -4.86
CA HIS A 26 -11.50 -3.67 -3.46
C HIS A 26 -10.91 -2.28 -3.28
N CYS A 27 -11.77 -1.33 -2.94
CA CYS A 27 -11.36 -0.03 -2.42
C CYS A 27 -10.54 -0.24 -1.13
N PHE A 28 -9.44 0.50 -1.01
CA PHE A 28 -8.66 0.53 0.23
C PHE A 28 -9.36 1.44 1.24
N THR A 29 -9.35 1.04 2.51
CA THR A 29 -9.81 1.95 3.56
C THR A 29 -8.77 3.04 3.77
N PRO A 30 -9.16 4.18 4.37
CA PRO A 30 -8.20 5.26 4.58
C PRO A 30 -7.01 4.88 5.48
N THR A 31 -7.21 4.00 6.46
CA THR A 31 -6.12 3.46 7.27
C THR A 31 -5.17 2.56 6.48
N GLU A 32 -5.71 1.72 5.59
CA GLU A 32 -4.89 0.87 4.71
C GLU A 32 -4.07 1.72 3.74
N LEU A 33 -4.66 2.79 3.20
CA LEU A 33 -3.98 3.76 2.37
C LEU A 33 -2.83 4.44 3.11
N SER A 34 -3.07 4.88 4.35
CA SER A 34 -2.02 5.50 5.16
C SER A 34 -0.85 4.55 5.43
N ILE A 35 -1.15 3.30 5.79
CA ILE A 35 -0.13 2.27 6.00
C ILE A 35 0.66 2.03 4.71
N LEU A 36 -0.02 1.89 3.57
CA LEU A 36 0.63 1.64 2.29
C LEU A 36 1.49 2.83 1.84
N TRP A 37 1.05 4.06 2.09
CA TRP A 37 1.83 5.29 1.88
C TRP A 37 3.14 5.29 2.66
N LYS A 38 3.08 4.96 3.95
CA LYS A 38 4.27 4.87 4.80
C LYS A 38 5.21 3.80 4.27
N LEU A 39 4.70 2.62 3.97
CA LEU A 39 5.52 1.54 3.42
C LEU A 39 6.15 1.92 2.08
N LYS A 40 5.48 2.69 1.23
CA LYS A 40 6.05 3.21 -0.02
C LYS A 40 7.14 4.24 0.25
N ARG A 41 6.92 5.17 1.19
CA ARG A 41 7.92 6.17 1.55
C ARG A 41 9.22 5.55 2.05
N TYR A 42 9.12 4.40 2.72
CA TYR A 42 10.25 3.63 3.22
C TYR A 42 10.44 2.32 2.42
N GLU A 43 10.19 2.33 1.11
CA GLU A 43 10.27 1.12 0.28
C GLU A 43 11.60 0.36 0.48
N GLY A 44 11.51 -0.96 0.67
CA GLY A 44 12.65 -1.81 1.01
C GLY A 44 13.17 -1.71 2.45
N ARG A 45 12.67 -0.78 3.26
CA ARG A 45 13.07 -0.58 4.66
C ARG A 45 11.94 -0.97 5.62
N PRO A 46 12.21 -1.80 6.64
CA PRO A 46 11.21 -2.14 7.65
C PRO A 46 10.73 -0.91 8.42
N VAL A 47 9.41 -0.77 8.51
CA VAL A 47 8.70 0.25 9.29
C VAL A 47 8.08 -0.42 10.50
N ALA A 48 8.41 0.08 11.69
CA ALA A 48 7.89 -0.43 12.95
C ALA A 48 6.38 -0.23 13.07
N ASN A 49 5.72 -1.12 13.83
CA ASN A 49 4.27 -1.08 14.02
C ASN A 49 3.79 0.25 14.58
N GLU A 50 4.54 0.83 15.52
CA GLU A 50 4.26 2.15 16.11
C GLU A 50 4.19 3.23 15.04
N ILE A 51 5.14 3.28 14.11
CA ILE A 51 5.17 4.25 13.02
C ILE A 51 4.02 4.02 12.03
N LEU A 52 3.65 2.76 11.78
CA LEU A 52 2.53 2.43 10.90
C LEU A 52 1.19 2.94 11.45
N VAL A 53 1.01 2.99 12.77
CA VAL A 53 -0.23 3.50 13.40
C VAL A 53 -0.18 4.98 13.76
N THR A 54 1.00 5.60 13.87
CA THR A 54 1.11 7.04 14.17
C THR A 54 0.56 7.89 13.03
N PRO A 55 -0.46 8.73 13.23
CA PRO A 55 -0.95 9.62 12.18
C PRO A 55 0.16 10.59 11.75
N SER A 56 0.38 10.76 10.44
CA SER A 56 1.34 11.75 9.96
C SER A 56 0.64 13.08 9.64
N SER A 57 1.28 14.19 10.00
CA SER A 57 0.74 15.54 9.78
C SER A 57 0.62 15.95 8.29
N LYS A 58 1.10 15.10 7.38
CA LYS A 58 1.09 15.32 5.91
C LYS A 58 0.11 14.40 5.18
N GLU A 59 -0.59 13.52 5.89
CA GLU A 59 -1.64 12.68 5.33
C GLU A 59 -3.01 13.31 5.63
N PRO A 60 -4.02 13.11 4.77
CA PRO A 60 -5.39 13.49 5.11
C PRO A 60 -5.76 12.79 6.42
N ALA A 61 -6.60 13.41 7.25
CA ALA A 61 -6.90 12.98 8.62
C ALA A 61 -7.56 11.58 8.67
N TYR A 62 -6.74 10.55 8.53
CA TYR A 62 -7.15 9.16 8.59
C TYR A 62 -6.67 8.60 9.92
N TYR A 63 -7.57 8.67 10.89
CA TYR A 63 -7.38 8.12 12.22
C TYR A 63 -7.26 6.60 12.11
N GLY A 64 -6.04 6.09 12.16
CA GLY A 64 -5.76 4.66 12.22
C GLY A 64 -6.13 4.10 13.59
N CYS A 65 -7.40 3.76 13.78
CA CYS A 65 -7.84 3.01 14.96
C CYS A 65 -7.71 1.51 14.65
N GLY A 66 -6.75 0.81 15.27
CA GLY A 66 -6.66 -0.64 15.13
C GLY A 66 -5.24 -1.21 15.14
N ASN A 67 -5.16 -2.55 15.20
CA ASN A 67 -3.89 -3.27 15.17
C ASN A 67 -3.34 -3.35 13.73
N PRO A 68 -2.12 -2.86 13.46
CA PRO A 68 -1.55 -2.78 12.11
C PRO A 68 -1.47 -4.15 11.43
N LYS A 69 -1.40 -5.25 12.20
CA LYS A 69 -1.41 -6.61 11.66
C LYS A 69 -2.66 -6.92 10.83
N PHE A 70 -3.83 -6.44 11.24
CA PHE A 70 -5.08 -6.66 10.48
C PHE A 70 -5.09 -5.91 9.17
N HIS A 71 -4.67 -4.64 9.19
CA HIS A 71 -4.56 -3.84 7.97
C HIS A 71 -3.52 -4.40 7.01
N ILE A 72 -2.37 -4.88 7.51
CA ILE A 72 -1.37 -5.54 6.67
C ILE A 72 -1.92 -6.83 6.05
N SER A 73 -2.69 -7.62 6.80
CA SER A 73 -3.34 -8.83 6.26
C SER A 73 -4.35 -8.49 5.16
N SER A 74 -5.18 -7.47 5.38
CA SER A 74 -6.13 -6.95 4.38
C SER A 74 -5.40 -6.42 3.15
N LEU A 75 -4.37 -5.59 3.33
CA LEU A 75 -3.51 -5.07 2.27
C LEU A 75 -2.91 -6.20 1.43
N ARG A 76 -2.36 -7.25 2.08
CA ARG A 76 -1.83 -8.41 1.38
C ARG A 76 -2.89 -9.07 0.49
N LYS A 77 -4.12 -9.25 0.97
CA LYS A 77 -5.21 -9.80 0.15
C LYS A 77 -5.56 -8.88 -1.03
N LYS A 78 -5.78 -7.59 -0.76
CA LYS A 78 -6.16 -6.60 -1.79
C LYS A 78 -5.08 -6.40 -2.86
N LEU A 79 -3.81 -6.48 -2.46
CA LEU A 79 -2.67 -6.40 -3.37
C LEU A 79 -2.37 -7.75 -4.04
N GLY A 80 -3.05 -8.85 -3.67
CA GLY A 80 -2.78 -10.19 -4.21
C GLY A 80 -1.36 -10.69 -3.88
N HIS A 81 -0.94 -10.47 -2.64
CA HIS A 81 0.31 -11.00 -2.09
C HIS A 81 0.25 -12.54 -2.03
N SER A 82 1.28 -13.19 -2.55
CA SER A 82 1.47 -14.64 -2.44
C SER A 82 2.94 -14.97 -2.14
N PRO A 83 3.27 -16.23 -1.75
CA PRO A 83 4.65 -16.66 -1.61
C PRO A 83 5.48 -16.47 -2.89
N ASP A 84 4.89 -16.72 -4.06
CA ASP A 84 5.54 -16.56 -5.37
C ASP A 84 5.63 -15.09 -5.82
N HIS A 85 4.82 -14.22 -5.21
CA HIS A 85 4.78 -12.79 -5.51
C HIS A 85 4.64 -11.96 -4.21
N PRO A 86 5.73 -11.84 -3.43
CA PRO A 86 5.70 -11.14 -2.16
C PRO A 86 5.67 -9.62 -2.36
N ILE A 87 4.62 -8.98 -1.85
CA ILE A 87 4.46 -7.51 -1.90
C ILE A 87 4.81 -6.81 -0.58
N ILE A 88 4.38 -7.35 0.56
CA ILE A 88 4.64 -6.80 1.89
C ILE A 88 5.24 -7.90 2.74
N LEU A 89 6.48 -7.72 3.20
CA LEU A 89 7.18 -8.67 4.06
C LEU A 89 7.30 -8.14 5.49
N ASN A 90 7.50 -9.06 6.42
CA ASN A 90 7.75 -8.75 7.83
C ASN A 90 9.18 -9.13 8.17
N ARG A 91 9.97 -8.16 8.66
CA ARG A 91 11.26 -8.43 9.28
C ARG A 91 11.05 -8.61 10.77
N ARG A 92 11.23 -9.85 11.24
CA ARG A 92 11.02 -10.25 12.65
C ARG A 92 11.75 -9.29 13.58
N GLY A 93 11.04 -8.82 14.61
CA GLY A 93 11.55 -7.87 15.60
C GLY A 93 11.65 -6.42 15.14
N ILE A 94 11.40 -6.10 13.87
CA ILE A 94 11.55 -4.74 13.34
C ILE A 94 10.21 -4.19 12.80
N GLY A 95 9.55 -4.90 11.88
CA GLY A 95 8.30 -4.45 11.30
C GLY A 95 8.11 -4.81 9.84
N TYR A 96 7.25 -4.08 9.14
CA TYR A 96 6.82 -4.41 7.78
C TYR A 96 7.49 -3.53 6.73
N TYR A 97 7.72 -4.07 5.53
CA TYR A 97 8.25 -3.30 4.40
C TYR A 97 7.58 -3.70 3.09
N LEU A 98 7.50 -2.73 2.18
CA LEU A 98 7.17 -3.00 0.79
C LEU A 98 8.38 -3.65 0.11
N VAL A 99 8.16 -4.75 -0.60
CA VAL A 99 9.18 -5.34 -1.47
C VAL A 99 9.44 -4.35 -2.62
N PRO A 100 10.69 -3.91 -2.83
CA PRO A 100 11.01 -2.94 -3.87
C PRO A 100 10.55 -3.39 -5.25
N GLY A 101 9.83 -2.53 -5.95
CA GLY A 101 9.36 -2.80 -7.31
C GLY A 101 8.21 -3.83 -7.42
N ALA A 102 7.70 -4.36 -6.30
CA ALA A 102 6.58 -5.31 -6.32
C ALA A 102 5.26 -4.68 -6.77
N ILE A 103 5.10 -3.37 -6.60
CA ILE A 103 3.95 -2.61 -7.09
C ILE A 103 4.39 -1.26 -7.66
N ARG A 104 3.70 -0.81 -8.70
CA ARG A 104 3.96 0.49 -9.33
C ARG A 104 2.86 1.48 -8.97
N PHE A 105 3.28 2.63 -8.48
CA PHE A 105 2.40 3.74 -8.10
C PHE A 105 2.37 4.75 -9.23
N TYR A 106 1.18 5.15 -9.66
CA TYR A 106 0.97 6.11 -10.74
C TYR A 106 0.18 7.29 -10.21
N LYS A 107 0.72 8.49 -10.33
CA LYS A 107 -0.06 9.71 -10.06
C LYS A 107 -1.14 9.82 -11.15
N CYS A 108 -2.39 10.01 -10.74
CA CYS A 108 -3.45 10.32 -11.69
C CYS A 108 -3.09 11.66 -12.39
N PRO A 109 -3.08 11.72 -13.73
CA PRO A 109 -2.97 12.98 -14.43
C PRO A 109 -4.25 13.77 -14.16
N ILE A 110 -4.14 14.76 -13.28
CA ILE A 110 -5.18 15.76 -13.03
C ILE A 110 -5.48 16.43 -14.38
N ASN A 111 -6.72 16.35 -14.84
CA ASN A 111 -7.20 16.98 -16.06
C ASN A 111 -8.07 18.18 -15.67
#